data_AF-A0A3P1Y037-F1
#
_entry.id   AF-A0A3P1Y037-F1
#
_cell.length_a   1.000
_cell.length_b   1.000
_cell.length_c   1.000
_cell.angle_alpha   90.00
_cell.angle_beta   90.00
_cell.angle_gamma   90.00
#
_symmetry.space_group_name_H-M   'P 1'
#
loop_
_entity.id
_entity.type
_entity.pdbx_description
1 polymer ?
#
loop_
_entity_poly.entity_id
_entity_poly.type
_entity_poly.pdbx_seq_one_letter_code
_entity_poly.pdbx_strand_id
1 'polypeptide(L)'
;MRAKRRMTEAEFEAVRPLLNISAKRIEAARLALVEGQTLQAVGSQYGWSRQAVGDAVSVVWSRLHDYREAQRAAAHAADAALPPGWEQVTLVAPSDLISEFRKAIAKRKPG
;
A
#
# COMPACT_ATOMS: atom_id res chain seq x y z
N MET A 1 -11.80 -22.45 -4.31
CA MET A 1 -12.48 -21.14 -4.13
C MET A 1 -11.40 -20.05 -4.21
N ARG A 2 -11.49 -19.08 -5.13
CA ARG A 2 -10.49 -17.99 -5.23
C ARG A 2 -10.69 -17.07 -4.02
N ALA A 3 -9.62 -16.78 -3.27
CA ALA A 3 -9.69 -15.83 -2.15
C ALA A 3 -10.32 -14.51 -2.63
N LYS A 4 -11.29 -13.99 -1.86
CA LYS A 4 -11.89 -12.69 -2.19
C LYS A 4 -10.82 -11.62 -2.07
N ARG A 5 -10.64 -10.84 -3.14
CA ARG A 5 -9.79 -9.64 -3.13
C ARG A 5 -10.31 -8.68 -2.05
N ARG A 6 -9.43 -8.29 -1.13
CA ARG A 6 -9.70 -7.40 0.01
C ARG A 6 -8.49 -6.52 0.25
N MET A 7 -8.73 -5.26 0.57
CA MET A 7 -7.70 -4.29 0.92
C MET A 7 -8.15 -3.50 2.13
N THR A 8 -7.20 -3.03 2.93
CA THR A 8 -7.47 -2.12 4.04
C THR A 8 -7.72 -0.70 3.53
N GLU A 9 -8.34 0.15 4.35
CA GLU A 9 -8.50 1.58 4.04
C GLU A 9 -7.13 2.26 3.83
N ALA A 10 -6.14 1.94 4.68
CA ALA A 10 -4.79 2.49 4.55
C ALA A 10 -4.12 2.12 3.22
N GLU A 11 -4.27 0.86 2.79
CA GLU A 11 -3.77 0.43 1.48
C GLU A 11 -4.50 1.12 0.33
N PHE A 12 -5.82 1.32 0.46
CA PHE A 12 -6.60 2.03 -0.54
C PHE A 12 -6.16 3.49 -0.68
N GLU A 13 -6.02 4.21 0.43
CA GLU A 13 -5.59 5.61 0.43
C GLU A 13 -4.14 5.76 -0.06
N ALA A 14 -3.26 4.79 0.20
CA ALA A 14 -1.91 4.78 -0.35
C ALA A 14 -1.89 4.66 -1.89
N VAL A 15 -2.80 3.88 -2.48
CA VAL A 15 -2.85 3.68 -3.95
C VAL A 15 -3.74 4.69 -4.66
N ARG A 16 -4.72 5.28 -3.97
CA ARG A 16 -5.69 6.23 -4.52
C ARG A 16 -5.07 7.34 -5.39
N PRO A 17 -4.00 8.05 -4.97
CA PRO A 17 -3.39 9.09 -5.80
C PRO A 17 -2.68 8.55 -7.05
N LEU A 18 -2.41 7.24 -7.11
CA LEU A 18 -1.74 6.59 -8.24
C LEU A 18 -2.70 6.07 -9.30
N LEU A 19 -4.02 6.17 -9.07
CA LEU A 19 -5.05 5.65 -9.97
C LEU A 19 -5.38 6.66 -11.06
N ASN A 20 -5.36 6.21 -12.31
CA ASN A 20 -5.80 6.99 -13.47
C ASN A 20 -7.15 6.50 -14.00
N ILE A 21 -8.19 6.54 -13.16
CA ILE A 21 -9.58 6.21 -13.50
C ILE A 21 -10.52 7.24 -12.88
N SER A 22 -11.78 7.27 -13.32
CA SER A 22 -12.76 8.23 -12.82
C SER A 22 -13.05 8.05 -11.33
N ALA A 23 -13.33 9.16 -10.63
CA ALA A 23 -13.68 9.15 -9.20
C ALA A 23 -14.81 8.17 -8.86
N LYS A 24 -15.84 8.04 -9.72
CA LYS A 24 -16.91 7.06 -9.54
C LYS A 24 -16.39 5.61 -9.57
N ARG A 25 -15.42 5.30 -10.44
CA ARG A 25 -14.81 3.96 -10.50
C ARG A 25 -13.92 3.70 -9.28
N ILE A 26 -13.21 4.72 -8.80
CA ILE A 26 -12.44 4.66 -7.56
C ILE A 26 -13.36 4.31 -6.38
N GLU A 27 -14.48 5.01 -6.22
CA GLU A 27 -15.41 4.77 -5.12
C GLU A 27 -16.11 3.40 -5.24
N ALA A 28 -16.56 3.02 -6.43
CA ALA A 28 -17.14 1.69 -6.65
C ALA A 28 -16.17 0.55 -6.28
N ALA A 29 -14.88 0.72 -6.57
CA ALA A 29 -13.85 -0.23 -6.18
C ALA A 29 -13.62 -0.25 -4.66
N ARG A 30 -13.65 0.91 -3.99
CA ARG A 30 -13.54 1.04 -2.52
C ARG A 30 -14.63 0.24 -1.81
N LEU A 31 -15.88 0.41 -2.24
CA LEU A 31 -17.03 -0.32 -1.68
C LEU A 31 -16.88 -1.84 -1.79
N ALA A 32 -16.29 -2.34 -2.88
CA ALA A 32 -16.10 -3.77 -3.08
C ALA A 32 -14.87 -4.36 -2.36
N LEU A 33 -13.76 -3.60 -2.33
CA LEU A 33 -12.46 -4.07 -1.84
C LEU A 33 -12.24 -3.78 -0.34
N VAL A 34 -12.68 -2.62 0.14
CA VAL A 34 -12.54 -2.18 1.55
C VAL A 34 -13.79 -2.53 2.34
N GLU A 35 -14.95 -2.03 1.93
CA GLU A 35 -16.23 -2.25 2.63
C GLU A 35 -16.81 -3.66 2.40
N GLY A 36 -16.22 -4.42 1.48
CA GLY A 36 -16.53 -5.83 1.25
C GLY A 36 -17.87 -6.10 0.56
N GLN A 37 -18.53 -5.08 0.00
CA GLN A 37 -19.78 -5.24 -0.75
C GLN A 37 -19.59 -6.15 -1.97
N THR A 38 -20.70 -6.76 -2.43
CA THR A 38 -20.67 -7.58 -3.64
C THR A 38 -20.64 -6.71 -4.89
N LEU A 39 -19.98 -7.17 -5.95
CA LEU A 39 -19.94 -6.44 -7.24
C LEU A 39 -21.35 -6.15 -7.80
N GLN A 40 -22.31 -7.03 -7.50
CA GLN A 40 -23.70 -6.85 -7.91
C GLN A 40 -24.39 -5.73 -7.12
N ALA A 41 -24.22 -5.68 -5.80
CA ALA A 41 -24.78 -4.63 -4.96
C ALA A 41 -24.22 -3.25 -5.33
N VAL A 42 -22.90 -3.17 -5.56
CA VAL A 42 -22.26 -1.94 -6.05
C VAL A 42 -22.77 -1.59 -7.44
N GLY A 43 -22.90 -2.56 -8.34
CA GLY A 43 -23.46 -2.34 -9.68
C GLY A 43 -24.85 -1.72 -9.64
N SER A 44 -25.73 -2.24 -8.78
CA SER A 44 -27.08 -1.69 -8.57
C SER A 44 -27.08 -0.24 -8.08
N GLN A 45 -26.14 0.15 -7.21
CA GLN A 45 -26.04 1.54 -6.70
C GLN A 45 -25.61 2.54 -7.80
N TYR A 46 -24.77 2.10 -8.75
CA TYR A 46 -24.20 2.95 -9.80
C TYR A 46 -24.91 2.82 -11.15
N GLY A 47 -25.90 1.94 -11.27
CA GLY A 47 -26.53 1.60 -12.55
C GLY A 47 -25.58 0.87 -13.51
N TRP A 48 -24.61 0.13 -12.99
CA TRP A 48 -23.56 -0.54 -13.76
C TRP A 48 -23.73 -2.05 -13.76
N SER A 49 -23.23 -2.70 -14.81
CA SER A 49 -23.14 -4.15 -14.84
C SER A 49 -22.13 -4.64 -13.80
N ARG A 50 -22.31 -5.87 -13.32
CA ARG A 50 -21.35 -6.55 -12.43
C ARG A 50 -19.93 -6.56 -13.02
N GLN A 51 -19.81 -6.68 -14.34
CA GLN A 51 -18.53 -6.68 -15.05
C GLN A 51 -17.85 -5.31 -14.98
N ALA A 52 -18.58 -4.21 -15.23
CA ALA A 52 -18.02 -2.87 -15.15
C ALA A 52 -17.46 -2.53 -13.76
N VAL A 53 -18.12 -3.01 -12.69
CA VAL A 53 -17.59 -2.91 -11.32
C VAL A 53 -16.35 -3.80 -11.16
N GLY A 54 -16.38 -5.02 -11.69
CA GLY A 54 -15.24 -5.95 -11.68
C GLY A 54 -13.99 -5.39 -12.37
N ASP A 55 -14.17 -4.63 -13.46
CA ASP A 55 -13.08 -3.98 -14.18
C ASP A 55 -12.46 -2.86 -13.33
N ALA A 56 -13.29 -2.01 -12.71
CA ALA A 56 -12.83 -0.97 -11.78
C ALA A 56 -12.06 -1.58 -10.60
N VAL A 57 -12.60 -2.64 -10.00
CA VAL A 57 -11.95 -3.40 -8.92
C VAL A 57 -10.62 -4.00 -9.38
N SER A 58 -10.53 -4.49 -10.61
CA SER A 58 -9.30 -5.08 -11.12
C SER A 58 -8.20 -4.04 -11.32
N VAL A 59 -8.54 -2.83 -11.80
CA VAL A 59 -7.57 -1.73 -11.92
C VAL A 59 -6.99 -1.36 -10.55
N VAL A 60 -7.83 -1.16 -9.54
CA VAL A 60 -7.36 -0.82 -8.17
C VAL A 60 -6.53 -1.95 -7.58
N TRP A 61 -6.97 -3.20 -7.77
CA TRP A 61 -6.24 -4.37 -7.27
C TRP A 61 -4.86 -4.51 -7.90
N SER A 62 -4.75 -4.34 -9.22
CA SER A 62 -3.46 -4.38 -9.90
C SER A 62 -2.55 -3.25 -9.42
N ARG A 63 -3.08 -2.05 -9.21
CA ARG A 63 -2.26 -0.94 -8.67
C ARG A 63 -1.72 -1.21 -7.28
N LEU A 64 -2.48 -1.88 -6.41
CA LEU A 64 -1.97 -2.33 -5.11
C LEU A 64 -0.84 -3.35 -5.25
N HIS A 65 -0.94 -4.26 -6.23
CA HIS A 65 0.15 -5.20 -6.52
C HIS A 65 1.42 -4.46 -6.95
N ASP A 66 1.31 -3.58 -7.94
CA ASP A 66 2.44 -2.78 -8.45
C ASP A 66 3.08 -1.95 -7.33
N TYR A 67 2.26 -1.35 -6.46
CA TYR A 67 2.73 -0.57 -5.31
C TYR A 67 3.52 -1.42 -4.30
N ARG A 68 3.05 -2.64 -4.01
CA ARG A 68 3.77 -3.60 -3.14
C ARG A 68 5.06 -4.12 -3.77
N GLU A 69 5.09 -4.30 -5.09
CA GLU A 69 6.32 -4.64 -5.81
C GLU A 69 7.33 -3.51 -5.77
N ALA A 70 6.90 -2.27 -6.02
CA ALA A 70 7.75 -1.09 -5.92
C ALA A 70 8.34 -0.93 -4.50
N GLN A 71 7.54 -1.14 -3.46
CA GLN A 71 8.05 -1.11 -2.07
C GLN A 71 9.10 -2.19 -1.81
N ARG A 72 8.89 -3.42 -2.29
CA ARG A 72 9.88 -4.50 -2.15
C ARG A 72 11.16 -4.18 -2.91
N ALA A 73 11.05 -3.66 -4.13
CA ALA A 73 12.21 -3.25 -4.91
C ALA A 73 12.98 -2.12 -4.23
N ALA A 74 12.29 -1.13 -3.66
CA ALA A 74 12.91 -0.05 -2.90
C ALA A 74 13.62 -0.55 -1.64
N ALA A 75 13.03 -1.49 -0.90
CA ALA A 75 13.67 -2.11 0.26
C ALA A 75 14.94 -2.88 -0.14
N HIS A 76 14.88 -3.70 -1.19
CA HIS A 76 16.06 -4.42 -1.69
C HIS A 76 17.17 -3.48 -2.19
N ALA A 77 16.82 -2.38 -2.86
CA ALA A 77 17.79 -1.39 -3.30
C ALA A 77 18.43 -0.65 -2.11
N ALA A 78 17.66 -0.36 -1.06
CA ALA A 78 18.18 0.23 0.17
C ALA A 78 19.18 -0.72 0.84
N ASP A 79 18.84 -2.01 0.98
CA ASP A 79 19.74 -3.02 1.54
C ASP A 79 21.05 -3.16 0.75
N ALA A 80 20.97 -3.14 -0.59
CA ALA A 80 22.14 -3.22 -1.46
C ALA A 80 23.05 -1.98 -1.39
N ALA A 81 22.52 -0.84 -0.95
CA ALA A 81 23.27 0.41 -0.82
C ALA A 81 23.97 0.55 0.54
N LEU A 82 23.73 -0.36 1.49
CA LEU A 82 24.36 -0.32 2.80
C LEU A 82 25.83 -0.76 2.73
N PRO A 83 26.75 -0.06 3.41
CA PRO A 83 28.13 -0.53 3.52
C PRO A 83 28.20 -1.90 4.23
N PRO A 84 29.25 -2.70 4.01
CA PRO A 84 29.42 -3.98 4.70
C PRO A 84 29.33 -3.84 6.23
N GLY A 85 28.49 -4.66 6.86
CA GLY A 85 28.27 -4.63 8.31
C GLY A 85 27.28 -3.58 8.81
N TRP A 86 26.63 -2.83 7.91
CA TRP A 86 25.54 -1.92 8.25
C TRP A 86 24.18 -2.59 8.09
N GLU A 87 23.24 -2.19 8.93
CA GLU A 87 21.86 -2.66 8.93
C GLU A 87 20.91 -1.47 8.98
N GLN A 88 19.85 -1.50 8.17
CA GLN A 88 18.77 -0.52 8.22
C GLN A 88 17.59 -1.09 9.00
N VAL A 89 17.16 -0.38 10.04
CA VAL A 89 16.04 -0.76 10.90
C VAL A 89 15.04 0.40 11.01
N THR A 90 13.74 0.09 10.92
CA THR A 90 12.66 1.03 11.28
C THR A 90 12.15 0.66 12.66
N LEU A 91 12.18 1.60 13.60
CA LEU A 91 11.77 1.37 14.99
C LEU A 91 10.76 2.43 15.47
N VAL A 92 9.83 1.99 16.32
CA VAL A 92 8.90 2.85 17.05
C VAL A 92 9.27 2.77 18.52
N ALA A 93 9.68 3.89 19.12
CA ALA A 93 10.15 3.96 20.51
C ALA A 93 9.87 5.34 21.15
N PRO A 94 9.85 5.43 22.49
CA PRO A 94 9.84 6.70 23.21
C PRO A 94 10.93 7.68 22.74
N SER A 95 10.61 8.97 22.73
CA SER A 95 11.48 10.00 22.15
C SER A 95 12.82 10.17 22.87
N ASP A 96 12.87 9.86 24.16
CA ASP A 96 14.08 9.82 24.98
C ASP A 96 15.04 8.74 24.49
N LEU A 97 14.55 7.52 24.28
CA LEU A 97 15.37 6.41 23.74
C LEU A 97 15.87 6.69 22.32
N ILE A 98 15.04 7.27 21.46
CA ILE A 98 15.45 7.69 20.11
C ILE A 98 16.59 8.73 20.20
N SER A 99 16.50 9.66 21.16
CA SER A 99 17.51 10.71 21.33
C SER A 99 18.85 10.14 21.81
N GLU A 100 18.83 9.17 22.72
CA GLU A 100 20.04 8.46 23.15
C GLU A 100 20.68 7.67 22.00
N PHE A 101 19.86 6.94 21.24
CA PHE A 101 20.31 6.19 20.07
C PHE A 101 20.98 7.09 19.03
N ARG A 102 20.37 8.24 18.69
CA ARG A 102 20.96 9.23 17.79
C ARG A 102 22.31 9.76 18.30
N LYS A 103 22.44 10.04 19.59
CA LYS A 103 23.72 10.45 20.21
C LYS A 103 24.78 9.35 20.12
N ALA A 104 24.39 8.08 20.29
CA ALA A 104 25.29 6.95 20.18
C ALA A 104 25.81 6.77 18.73
N ILE A 105 24.93 6.92 17.73
CA ILE A 105 25.32 6.90 16.31
C ILE A 105 26.31 8.03 16.01
N ALA A 106 26.01 9.27 16.43
CA ALA A 106 26.86 10.43 16.14
C ALA A 106 28.29 10.31 16.73
N LYS A 107 28.46 9.54 17.82
CA LYS A 107 29.78 9.26 18.40
C LYS A 107 30.58 8.21 17.64
N ARG A 108 29.93 7.36 16.83
CA ARG A 108 30.61 6.37 15.98
C ARG A 108 30.84 7.00 14.60
N LYS A 109 32.11 7.21 14.22
CA LYS A 109 32.44 7.62 12.85
C LYS A 109 32.04 6.49 11.88
N PRO A 110 31.49 6.82 10.69
CA PRO A 110 31.43 5.85 9.61
C PRO A 110 32.87 5.39 9.31
N GLY A 111 33.10 4.08 9.36
CA GLY A 111 34.36 3.46 8.93
C GLY A 111 34.40 3.33 7.42
#